data_AF-A0A3S5AQV1-F1
#
_entry.id   AF-A0A3S5AQV1-F1
#
_cell.length_a   1.000
_cell.length_b   1.000
_cell.length_c   1.000
_cell.angle_alpha   90.00
_cell.angle_beta   90.00
_cell.angle_gamma   90.00
#
_symmetry.space_group_name_H-M   'P 1'
#
loop_
_entity.id
_entity.type
_entity.pdbx_description
1 polymer ?
#
loop_
_entity_poly.entity_id
_entity_poly.type
_entity_poly.pdbx_seq_one_letter_code
_entity_poly.pdbx_strand_id
1 'polypeptide(L)'
;MSGDEFSGGQKINYPVQLSSIPAFYRGGRIIPRRERIRRSSWMMRHDPFTLIVTLDNRIPNCLGHLYLDDYHSRRRGASSYPGATMLHLMYNQTPSVAGHASSHGPGGFLQLRVVPTPGMDSQSSLKMAALNHGYIERIIFLGFSHPAIRATVLFSDGRRQSMDYTYSANSPKRAGILIIRRANLRLTEDWRIHLVTEVNNREDL
;
A
#
# COMPACT_ATOMS: atom_id res chain seq x y z
N MET A 1 -0.33 -6.24 -15.13
CA MET A 1 -1.37 -5.19 -15.08
C MET A 1 -1.09 -4.25 -16.25
N SER A 2 -2.10 -3.86 -17.04
CA SER A 2 -1.88 -3.03 -18.24
C SER A 2 -1.52 -1.57 -17.91
N GLY A 3 -1.93 -1.10 -16.74
CA GLY A 3 -1.73 0.29 -16.31
C GLY A 3 -2.68 1.27 -16.98
N ASP A 4 -3.67 0.78 -17.73
CA ASP A 4 -4.63 1.66 -18.41
C ASP A 4 -5.50 2.39 -17.37
N GLU A 5 -5.73 3.68 -17.62
CA GLU A 5 -6.49 4.55 -16.72
C GLU A 5 -7.85 4.89 -17.31
N PHE A 6 -8.89 4.86 -16.48
CA PHE A 6 -10.25 5.14 -16.88
C PHE A 6 -10.93 6.07 -15.87
N SER A 7 -11.55 7.14 -16.35
CA SER A 7 -12.41 7.99 -15.54
C SER A 7 -13.67 7.23 -15.08
N GLY A 8 -14.23 7.61 -13.93
CA GLY A 8 -15.51 7.06 -13.46
C GLY A 8 -16.72 7.61 -14.23
N GLY A 9 -17.90 7.01 -14.04
CA GLY A 9 -19.16 7.52 -14.58
C GLY A 9 -19.40 7.25 -16.07
N GLN A 10 -18.57 6.40 -16.70
CA GLN A 10 -18.67 6.04 -18.12
C GLN A 10 -18.89 4.53 -18.31
N LYS A 11 -19.49 4.19 -19.44
CA LYS A 11 -19.51 2.81 -19.96
C LYS A 11 -18.30 2.62 -20.86
N ILE A 12 -17.58 1.51 -20.68
CA ILE A 12 -16.34 1.24 -21.38
C ILE A 12 -16.47 -0.11 -22.09
N ASN A 13 -16.22 -0.12 -23.40
CA ASN A 13 -16.07 -1.34 -24.15
C ASN A 13 -14.61 -1.80 -24.03
N TYR A 14 -14.35 -2.76 -23.14
CA TYR A 14 -13.01 -3.29 -22.89
C TYR A 14 -12.77 -4.56 -23.73
N PRO A 15 -11.76 -4.60 -24.61
CA PRO A 15 -11.49 -5.79 -25.41
C PRO A 15 -11.01 -6.94 -24.53
N VAL A 16 -11.58 -8.13 -24.73
CA VAL A 16 -11.23 -9.34 -23.97
C VAL A 16 -10.92 -10.50 -24.92
N GLN A 17 -9.93 -11.30 -24.53
CA GLN A 17 -9.63 -12.61 -25.11
C GLN A 17 -10.07 -13.72 -24.16
N LEU A 18 -9.99 -14.99 -24.58
CA LEU A 18 -10.36 -16.14 -23.75
C LEU A 18 -9.62 -16.19 -22.40
N SER A 19 -8.37 -15.72 -22.34
CA SER A 19 -7.57 -15.66 -21.12
C SER A 19 -7.74 -14.35 -20.32
N SER A 20 -8.51 -13.39 -20.83
CA SER A 20 -8.68 -12.09 -20.20
C SER A 20 -9.70 -12.15 -19.07
N ILE A 21 -9.31 -11.65 -17.91
CA ILE A 21 -10.22 -11.43 -16.78
C ILE A 21 -10.32 -9.91 -16.58
N PRO A 22 -11.42 -9.25 -16.98
CA PRO A 22 -11.57 -7.81 -16.80
C PRO A 22 -11.72 -7.48 -15.31
N ALA A 23 -10.69 -6.87 -14.74
CA ALA A 23 -10.67 -6.43 -13.35
C ALA A 23 -10.02 -5.04 -13.25
N PHE A 24 -10.61 -4.17 -12.43
CA PHE A 24 -10.23 -2.77 -12.33
C PHE A 24 -9.89 -2.41 -10.89
N TYR A 25 -8.87 -1.58 -10.71
CA TYR A 25 -8.60 -0.95 -9.43
C TYR A 25 -9.32 0.39 -9.35
N ARG A 26 -9.98 0.66 -8.23
CA ARG A 26 -10.56 1.98 -7.94
C ARG A 26 -9.52 2.85 -7.23
N GLY A 27 -9.30 4.06 -7.74
CA GLY A 27 -8.45 5.07 -7.09
C GLY A 27 -8.87 5.38 -5.64
N GLY A 28 -7.91 5.79 -4.82
CA GLY A 28 -8.09 6.04 -3.39
C GLY A 28 -8.08 4.78 -2.52
N ARG A 29 -7.40 3.71 -2.91
CA ARG A 29 -7.37 2.41 -2.19
C ARG A 29 -5.98 1.83 -2.07
N ILE A 30 -5.78 1.00 -1.03
CA ILE A 30 -4.58 0.19 -0.84
C ILE A 30 -5.00 -1.28 -0.72
N ILE A 31 -4.51 -2.11 -1.62
CA ILE A 31 -4.87 -3.53 -1.71
C ILE A 31 -3.64 -4.38 -1.36
N PRO A 32 -3.59 -5.01 -0.18
CA PRO A 32 -2.56 -5.99 0.16
C PRO A 32 -2.82 -7.30 -0.59
N ARG A 33 -1.77 -7.88 -1.19
CA ARG A 33 -1.85 -9.15 -1.94
C ARG A 33 -0.65 -10.03 -1.62
N ARG A 34 -0.86 -11.35 -1.57
CA ARG A 34 0.22 -12.33 -1.66
C ARG A 34 0.32 -12.81 -3.09
N GLU A 35 1.44 -12.52 -3.74
CA GLU A 35 1.58 -12.79 -5.18
C GLU A 35 2.36 -14.07 -5.49
N ARG A 36 2.97 -14.69 -4.48
CA ARG A 36 3.58 -16.03 -4.60
C ARG A 36 2.48 -17.08 -4.58
N ILE A 37 2.06 -17.53 -5.77
CA ILE A 37 1.04 -18.58 -5.88
C ILE A 37 1.62 -19.91 -5.36
N ARG A 38 0.86 -20.59 -4.51
CA ARG A 38 1.20 -21.90 -3.92
C ARG A 38 0.08 -22.91 -4.17
N ARG A 39 0.35 -24.18 -3.87
CA ARG A 39 -0.63 -25.27 -3.95
C ARG A 39 -1.78 -25.18 -2.94
N SER A 40 -1.68 -24.35 -1.91
CA SER A 40 -2.75 -24.10 -0.94
C SER A 40 -2.57 -22.76 -0.21
N SER A 41 -3.66 -22.23 0.35
CA SER A 41 -3.63 -21.02 1.19
C SER A 41 -2.75 -21.20 2.44
N TRP A 42 -2.74 -22.41 3.03
CA TRP A 42 -1.89 -22.74 4.16
C TRP A 42 -0.41 -22.53 3.85
N MET A 43 0.03 -22.83 2.63
CA MET A 43 1.41 -22.59 2.21
C MET A 43 1.74 -21.14 1.92
N MET A 44 0.71 -20.31 1.71
CA MET A 44 0.87 -18.87 1.52
C MET A 44 0.93 -18.10 2.83
N ARG A 45 0.61 -18.73 3.98
CA ARG A 45 0.43 -18.03 5.26
C ARG A 45 1.65 -17.21 5.73
N HIS A 46 2.86 -17.58 5.29
CA HIS A 46 4.11 -16.86 5.58
C HIS A 46 4.70 -16.17 4.35
N ASP A 47 4.00 -16.16 3.21
CA ASP A 47 4.46 -15.44 2.04
C ASP A 47 4.33 -13.92 2.28
N PRO A 48 5.28 -13.13 1.75
CA PRO A 48 5.25 -11.68 1.87
C PRO A 48 4.10 -11.07 1.08
N PHE A 49 3.80 -9.83 1.44
CA PHE A 49 2.77 -9.03 0.79
C PHE A 49 3.37 -8.06 -0.22
N THR A 50 2.64 -7.86 -1.30
CA THR A 50 2.73 -6.71 -2.20
C THR A 50 1.58 -5.77 -1.90
N LEU A 51 1.87 -4.47 -1.71
CA LEU A 51 0.84 -3.44 -1.58
C LEU A 51 0.60 -2.79 -2.95
N ILE A 52 -0.64 -2.80 -3.42
CA ILE A 52 -1.09 -2.03 -4.58
C ILE A 52 -1.75 -0.75 -4.06
N VAL A 53 -1.08 0.39 -4.23
CA VAL A 53 -1.57 1.72 -3.86
C VAL A 53 -2.09 2.39 -5.12
N THR A 54 -3.39 2.64 -5.20
CA THR A 54 -4.02 3.23 -6.39
C THR A 54 -4.41 4.67 -6.10
N LEU A 55 -3.65 5.61 -6.65
CA LEU A 55 -3.83 7.04 -6.45
C LEU A 55 -5.00 7.58 -7.27
N ASP A 56 -5.60 8.68 -6.80
CA ASP A 56 -6.55 9.50 -7.56
C ASP A 56 -6.25 10.95 -7.21
N ASN A 57 -5.83 11.77 -8.17
CA ASN A 57 -5.42 13.16 -7.88
C ASN A 57 -6.55 14.04 -7.33
N ARG A 58 -7.81 13.58 -7.40
CA ARG A 58 -9.00 14.24 -6.83
C ARG A 58 -9.28 13.83 -5.39
N ILE A 59 -8.66 12.75 -4.91
CA ILE A 59 -8.85 12.23 -3.56
C ILE A 59 -7.51 12.33 -2.82
N PRO A 60 -7.43 13.05 -1.69
CA PRO A 60 -6.16 13.28 -1.00
C PRO A 60 -5.57 12.01 -0.38
N ASN A 61 -6.40 10.99 -0.13
CA ASN A 61 -6.01 9.84 0.69
C ASN A 61 -6.37 8.52 0.00
N CYS A 62 -5.49 7.53 0.12
CA CYS A 62 -5.79 6.14 -0.15
C CYS A 62 -5.84 5.36 1.16
N LEU A 63 -6.84 4.49 1.31
CA LEU A 63 -7.03 3.67 2.52
C LEU A 63 -7.04 2.19 2.18
N GLY A 64 -6.51 1.38 3.07
CA GLY A 64 -6.59 -0.07 3.04
C GLY A 64 -6.44 -0.68 4.41
N HIS A 65 -6.86 -1.92 4.53
CA HIS A 65 -6.79 -2.68 5.78
C HIS A 65 -6.23 -4.07 5.49
N LEU A 66 -5.46 -4.60 6.44
CA LEU A 66 -4.97 -5.98 6.40
C LEU A 66 -5.26 -6.64 7.75
N TYR A 67 -6.17 -7.60 7.74
CA TYR A 67 -6.47 -8.43 8.90
C TYR A 67 -5.56 -9.66 8.89
N LEU A 68 -4.98 -9.98 10.04
CA LEU A 68 -4.10 -11.12 10.25
C LEU A 68 -4.55 -11.91 11.48
N ASP A 69 -4.72 -13.21 11.34
CA ASP A 69 -4.98 -14.14 12.44
C ASP A 69 -4.15 -15.42 12.25
N ASP A 70 -4.52 -16.50 12.96
CA ASP A 70 -3.90 -17.82 12.82
C ASP A 70 -4.55 -18.70 11.72
N TYR A 71 -5.56 -18.19 11.01
CA TYR A 71 -6.32 -18.81 9.92
C TYR A 71 -7.12 -20.09 10.24
N HIS A 72 -7.17 -20.55 11.50
CA HIS A 72 -7.83 -21.83 11.81
C HIS A 72 -8.56 -21.86 13.15
N SER A 73 -8.11 -21.10 14.15
CA SER A 73 -8.78 -21.07 15.45
C SER A 73 -10.01 -20.19 15.42
N ARG A 74 -11.04 -20.57 16.18
CA ARG A 74 -12.24 -19.74 16.40
C ARG A 74 -12.11 -18.82 17.63
N ARG A 75 -10.90 -18.65 18.17
CA ARG A 75 -10.66 -17.96 19.43
C ARG A 75 -10.93 -16.46 19.24
N ARG A 76 -11.97 -15.96 19.92
CA ARG A 76 -12.31 -14.54 20.03
C ARG A 76 -12.13 -14.12 21.49
N GLY A 77 -11.22 -13.19 21.79
CA GLY A 77 -11.13 -12.56 23.11
C GLY A 77 -9.71 -12.36 23.66
N ALA A 78 -9.58 -11.40 24.58
CA ALA A 78 -8.34 -10.94 25.18
C ALA A 78 -7.65 -11.92 26.14
N SER A 79 -8.37 -12.94 26.67
CA SER A 79 -7.89 -13.77 27.78
C SER A 79 -7.19 -15.07 27.38
N SER A 80 -7.00 -15.35 26.09
CA SER A 80 -6.41 -16.63 25.64
C SER A 80 -5.58 -16.50 24.38
N TYR A 81 -4.45 -15.79 24.50
CA TYR A 81 -3.45 -15.54 23.45
C TYR A 81 -4.02 -14.80 22.21
N PRO A 82 -3.22 -13.92 21.61
CA PRO A 82 -3.73 -12.94 20.65
C PRO A 82 -4.26 -13.64 19.38
N GLY A 83 -5.57 -13.66 19.15
CA GLY A 83 -6.16 -14.41 18.05
C GLY A 83 -6.05 -13.71 16.69
N ALA A 84 -5.95 -12.38 16.67
CA ALA A 84 -5.97 -11.59 15.45
C ALA A 84 -5.42 -10.17 15.64
N THR A 85 -5.08 -9.49 14.54
CA THR A 85 -4.62 -8.10 14.50
C THR A 85 -5.08 -7.45 13.20
N MET A 86 -5.46 -6.17 13.29
CA MET A 86 -5.80 -5.36 12.12
C MET A 86 -4.69 -4.35 11.86
N LEU A 87 -4.24 -4.26 10.62
CA LEU A 87 -3.28 -3.26 10.16
C LEU A 87 -4.01 -2.22 9.33
N HIS A 88 -3.83 -0.95 9.67
CA HIS A 88 -4.35 0.17 8.90
C HIS A 88 -3.25 0.70 7.97
N LEU A 89 -3.54 0.67 6.67
CA LEU A 89 -2.69 1.20 5.61
C LEU A 89 -3.29 2.52 5.14
N MET A 90 -2.50 3.58 5.14
CA MET A 90 -2.94 4.90 4.70
C MET A 90 -1.88 5.55 3.84
N TYR A 91 -2.28 6.09 2.70
CA TYR A 91 -1.45 6.96 1.88
C TYR A 91 -2.06 8.34 1.86
N ASN A 92 -1.30 9.37 2.25
CA ASN A 92 -1.74 10.75 2.19
C ASN A 92 -0.90 11.48 1.15
N GLN A 93 -1.56 11.96 0.09
CA GLN A 93 -0.94 12.76 -0.95
C GLN A 93 -0.66 14.17 -0.42
N THR A 94 0.49 14.73 -0.79
CA THR A 94 0.78 16.14 -0.53
C THR A 94 0.07 17.03 -1.57
N PRO A 95 -0.53 18.16 -1.15
CA PRO A 95 -1.19 19.08 -2.07
C PRO A 95 -0.25 19.55 -3.18
N SER A 96 -0.75 19.65 -4.42
CA SER A 96 0.02 20.24 -5.52
C SER A 96 -0.05 21.76 -5.41
N VAL A 97 1.10 22.42 -5.56
CA VAL A 97 1.19 23.90 -5.59
C VAL A 97 0.86 24.46 -6.99
N ALA A 98 0.79 23.61 -8.02
CA ALA A 98 0.55 24.01 -9.39
C ALA A 98 -0.93 23.87 -9.81
N GLY A 99 -1.63 25.00 -9.86
CA GLY A 99 -2.62 25.29 -10.92
C GLY A 99 -4.11 25.13 -10.61
N HIS A 100 -4.56 24.26 -9.71
CA HIS A 100 -5.99 24.15 -9.36
C HIS A 100 -6.16 23.76 -7.89
N ALA A 101 -6.97 24.51 -7.14
CA ALA A 101 -7.14 24.45 -5.68
C ALA A 101 -7.62 23.11 -5.08
N SER A 102 -7.73 22.04 -5.88
CA SER A 102 -8.22 20.72 -5.50
C SER A 102 -7.38 19.54 -6.01
N SER A 103 -6.29 19.78 -6.75
CA SER A 103 -5.45 18.71 -7.30
C SER A 103 -4.28 18.36 -6.36
N HIS A 104 -4.11 17.07 -6.10
CA HIS A 104 -3.01 16.56 -5.28
C HIS A 104 -1.88 16.04 -6.16
N GLY A 105 -0.64 16.32 -5.75
CA GLY A 105 0.53 15.71 -6.39
C GLY A 105 0.65 14.24 -5.97
N PRO A 106 1.41 13.42 -6.72
CA PRO A 106 1.56 12.01 -6.40
C PRO A 106 2.56 11.76 -5.27
N GLY A 107 3.31 12.78 -4.82
CA GLY A 107 4.13 12.71 -3.61
C GLY A 107 3.27 12.61 -2.34
N GLY A 108 3.85 12.13 -1.25
CA GLY A 108 3.10 11.91 -0.01
C GLY A 108 3.70 10.87 0.92
N PHE A 109 2.90 10.44 1.89
CA PHE A 109 3.30 9.51 2.94
C PHE A 109 2.47 8.24 2.93
N LEU A 110 3.11 7.08 2.74
CA LEU A 110 2.52 5.78 3.02
C LEU A 110 2.83 5.39 4.45
N GLN A 111 1.83 5.06 5.24
CA GLN A 111 2.00 4.60 6.62
C GLN A 111 1.28 3.27 6.83
N LEU A 112 1.95 2.38 7.56
CA LEU A 112 1.33 1.23 8.19
C LEU A 112 1.22 1.53 9.69
N ARG A 113 0.05 1.27 10.26
CA ARG A 113 -0.19 1.32 11.70
C ARG A 113 -0.83 0.02 12.17
N VAL A 114 -0.28 -0.56 13.22
CA VAL A 114 -0.94 -1.67 13.92
C VAL A 114 -2.10 -1.12 14.76
N VAL A 115 -3.31 -1.63 14.54
CA VAL A 115 -4.50 -1.29 15.33
C VAL A 115 -4.71 -2.39 16.37
N PRO A 116 -4.62 -2.07 17.67
CA PRO A 116 -4.89 -3.05 18.72
C PRO A 116 -6.31 -3.57 18.62
N THR A 117 -6.49 -4.87 18.80
CA THR A 117 -7.81 -5.47 18.92
C THR A 117 -8.47 -5.03 20.23
N PRO A 118 -9.80 -4.85 20.28
CA PRO A 118 -10.49 -4.49 21.52
C PRO A 118 -10.15 -5.45 22.66
N GLY A 119 -9.70 -4.89 23.79
CA GLY A 119 -9.24 -5.66 24.97
C GLY A 119 -7.78 -6.12 24.91
N MET A 120 -7.02 -5.77 23.87
CA MET A 120 -5.61 -6.10 23.73
C MET A 120 -4.74 -4.85 23.72
N ASP A 121 -3.54 -4.96 24.28
CA ASP A 121 -2.53 -3.91 24.17
C ASP A 121 -1.78 -3.97 22.84
N SER A 122 -1.06 -2.90 22.52
CA SER A 122 -0.27 -2.81 21.28
C SER A 122 0.81 -3.89 21.22
N GLN A 123 1.44 -4.25 22.35
CA GLN A 123 2.52 -5.25 22.41
C GLN A 123 2.05 -6.65 22.00
N SER A 124 0.87 -7.08 22.47
CA SER A 124 0.28 -8.36 22.11
C SER A 124 -0.09 -8.44 20.62
N SER A 125 -0.51 -7.31 20.05
CA SER A 125 -0.82 -7.19 18.62
C SER A 125 0.42 -7.30 17.74
N LEU A 126 1.54 -6.68 18.16
CA LEU A 126 2.83 -6.78 17.46
C LEU A 126 3.39 -8.21 17.50
N LYS A 127 3.23 -8.92 18.62
CA LYS A 127 3.62 -10.34 18.75
C LYS A 127 2.86 -11.25 17.77
N MET A 128 1.60 -10.93 17.43
CA MET A 128 0.85 -11.68 16.41
C MET A 128 1.27 -11.40 15.00
N ALA A 129 1.46 -10.14 14.66
CA ALA A 129 2.06 -9.79 13.38
C ALA A 129 3.40 -10.53 13.19
N ALA A 130 4.14 -10.75 14.29
CA ALA A 130 5.42 -11.45 14.26
C ALA A 130 5.29 -12.96 14.01
N LEU A 131 4.28 -13.60 14.60
CA LEU A 131 3.96 -15.01 14.34
C LEU A 131 3.58 -15.27 12.88
N ASN A 132 2.99 -14.26 12.21
CA ASN A 132 2.67 -14.38 10.79
C ASN A 132 3.91 -14.33 9.87
N HIS A 133 5.10 -13.97 10.36
CA HIS A 133 6.37 -13.84 9.59
C HIS A 133 6.26 -13.03 8.28
N GLY A 134 5.13 -12.35 8.06
CA GLY A 134 4.87 -11.60 6.85
C GLY A 134 5.60 -10.26 6.89
N TYR A 135 6.06 -9.84 5.72
CA TYR A 135 6.66 -8.53 5.49
C TYR A 135 6.16 -7.99 4.15
N ILE A 136 6.26 -6.69 3.95
CA ILE A 136 6.01 -6.06 2.66
C ILE A 136 7.27 -6.22 1.81
N GLU A 137 7.21 -7.03 0.76
CA GLU A 137 8.34 -7.19 -0.18
C GLU A 137 8.32 -6.15 -1.30
N ARG A 138 7.12 -5.65 -1.65
CA ARG A 138 6.93 -4.81 -2.82
C ARG A 138 5.77 -3.84 -2.64
N ILE A 139 5.92 -2.64 -3.18
CA ILE A 139 4.87 -1.62 -3.19
C ILE A 139 4.77 -1.08 -4.61
N ILE A 140 3.55 -1.05 -5.14
CA ILE A 140 3.24 -0.58 -6.49
C ILE A 140 2.27 0.58 -6.35
N PHE A 141 2.69 1.76 -6.77
CA PHE A 141 1.83 2.93 -6.90
C PHE A 141 1.32 3.01 -8.33
N LEU A 142 0.00 2.97 -8.51
CA LEU A 142 -0.69 3.20 -9.77
C LEU A 142 -1.26 4.62 -9.74
N GLY A 143 -1.12 5.37 -10.84
CA GLY A 143 -1.56 6.78 -10.90
C GLY A 143 -0.50 7.76 -10.40
N PHE A 144 0.77 7.34 -10.33
CA PHE A 144 1.88 8.18 -9.91
C PHE A 144 2.26 9.13 -11.05
N SER A 145 1.64 10.30 -11.12
CA SER A 145 1.62 11.17 -12.32
C SER A 145 2.94 11.87 -12.65
N HIS A 146 3.88 11.93 -11.71
CA HIS A 146 5.17 12.62 -11.84
C HIS A 146 6.25 11.74 -11.22
N PRO A 147 7.49 11.71 -11.74
CA PRO A 147 8.55 10.91 -11.16
C PRO A 147 8.84 11.34 -9.71
N ALA A 148 9.12 10.36 -8.85
CA ALA A 148 9.69 10.65 -7.54
C ALA A 148 11.16 11.03 -7.71
N ILE A 149 11.62 11.94 -6.84
CA ILE A 149 13.05 12.27 -6.71
C ILE A 149 13.67 11.57 -5.50
N ARG A 150 12.84 11.19 -4.51
CA ARG A 150 13.29 10.53 -3.28
C ARG A 150 12.21 9.62 -2.73
N ALA A 151 12.63 8.44 -2.28
CA ALA A 151 11.82 7.53 -1.48
C ALA A 151 12.59 7.17 -0.21
N THR A 152 12.02 7.45 0.97
CA THR A 152 12.69 7.22 2.25
C THR A 152 11.73 6.59 3.24
N VAL A 153 12.15 5.49 3.86
CA VAL A 153 11.46 4.90 5.01
C VAL A 153 11.91 5.60 6.28
N LEU A 154 10.95 5.93 7.13
CA LEU A 154 11.10 6.46 8.48
C LEU A 154 10.54 5.40 9.45
N PHE A 155 11.41 4.89 10.32
CA PHE A 155 11.04 3.93 11.36
C PHE A 155 10.65 4.66 12.65
N SER A 156 9.92 3.98 13.54
CA SER A 156 9.49 4.54 14.83
C SER A 156 10.64 4.87 15.78
N ASP A 157 11.81 4.21 15.61
CA ASP A 157 13.04 4.46 16.36
C ASP A 157 13.86 5.66 15.83
N GLY A 158 13.35 6.36 14.82
CA GLY A 158 14.01 7.51 14.19
C GLY A 158 15.01 7.15 13.08
N ARG A 159 15.29 5.86 12.84
CA ARG A 159 16.13 5.44 11.71
C ARG A 159 15.48 5.82 10.38
N ARG A 160 16.32 6.16 9.41
CA ARG A 160 15.91 6.47 8.04
C ARG A 160 16.63 5.55 7.06
N GLN A 161 15.92 5.10 6.04
CA GLN A 161 16.50 4.24 5.00
C GLN A 161 16.04 4.72 3.61
N SER A 162 17.00 4.93 2.70
CA SER A 162 16.70 5.19 1.29
C SER A 162 16.16 3.94 0.61
N MET A 163 15.21 4.11 -0.30
CA MET A 163 14.58 3.01 -1.02
C MET A 163 14.83 3.13 -2.50
N ASP A 164 15.24 2.02 -3.11
CA ASP A 164 15.30 1.91 -4.56
C ASP A 164 13.90 1.76 -5.15
N TYR A 165 13.67 2.44 -6.27
CA TYR A 165 12.41 2.37 -7.01
C TYR A 165 12.64 2.41 -8.51
N THR A 166 11.63 1.95 -9.23
CA THR A 166 11.54 2.11 -10.69
C THR A 166 10.30 2.91 -11.01
N TYR A 167 10.37 3.75 -12.03
CA TYR A 167 9.25 4.57 -12.49
C TYR A 167 8.99 4.29 -13.98
N SER A 168 7.72 4.11 -14.33
CA SER A 168 7.22 4.07 -15.70
C SER A 168 6.34 5.29 -15.91
N ALA A 169 6.71 6.12 -16.87
CA ALA A 169 6.00 7.36 -17.17
C ALA A 169 4.54 7.09 -17.59
N ASN A 170 3.66 8.04 -17.26
CA ASN A 170 2.31 8.07 -17.76
C ASN A 170 2.27 8.33 -19.28
N SER A 171 1.19 7.92 -19.92
CA SER A 171 0.85 8.22 -21.30
C SER A 171 -0.63 8.56 -21.38
N PRO A 172 -1.16 9.11 -22.49
CA PRO A 172 -2.58 9.48 -22.59
C PRO A 172 -3.57 8.36 -22.22
N LYS A 173 -3.16 7.09 -22.30
CA LYS A 173 -3.99 5.93 -21.96
C LYS A 173 -3.54 5.18 -20.71
N ARG A 174 -2.35 5.47 -20.16
CA ARG A 174 -1.76 4.70 -19.05
C ARG A 174 -1.35 5.61 -17.90
N ALA A 175 -1.75 5.20 -16.71
CA ALA A 175 -1.29 5.79 -15.47
C ALA A 175 0.23 5.62 -15.30
N GLY A 176 0.87 6.60 -14.68
CA GLY A 176 2.26 6.46 -14.24
C GLY A 176 2.37 5.43 -13.12
N ILE A 177 3.44 4.64 -13.12
CA ILE A 177 3.63 3.54 -12.17
C ILE A 177 4.97 3.69 -11.47
N LEU A 178 4.95 3.75 -10.15
CA LEU A 178 6.16 3.68 -9.32
C LEU A 178 6.19 2.35 -8.57
N ILE A 179 7.32 1.64 -8.62
CA ILE A 179 7.50 0.35 -7.95
C ILE A 179 8.71 0.42 -7.03
N ILE A 180 8.46 0.28 -5.73
CA ILE A 180 9.50 0.00 -4.73
C ILE A 180 9.66 -1.51 -4.65
N ARG A 181 10.84 -2.01 -5.04
CA ARG A 181 11.18 -3.43 -4.94
C ARG A 181 11.97 -3.67 -3.66
N ARG A 182 11.87 -4.88 -3.10
CA ARG A 182 12.63 -5.31 -1.92
C ARG A 182 12.42 -4.37 -0.73
N ALA A 183 11.17 -4.00 -0.47
CA ALA A 183 10.85 -3.06 0.59
C ALA A 183 11.29 -3.61 1.97
N ASN A 184 11.13 -4.91 2.20
CA ASN A 184 11.56 -5.64 3.40
C ASN A 184 11.05 -5.02 4.70
N LEU A 185 9.85 -4.42 4.66
CA LEU A 185 9.25 -3.74 5.82
C LEU A 185 8.40 -4.73 6.60
N ARG A 186 8.67 -4.87 7.90
CA ARG A 186 7.95 -5.83 8.73
C ARG A 186 6.51 -5.37 8.99
N LEU A 187 5.62 -6.33 9.18
CA LEU A 187 4.23 -6.05 9.61
C LEU A 187 4.13 -5.81 11.13
N THR A 188 5.23 -6.01 11.84
CA THR A 188 5.35 -6.03 13.31
C THR A 188 5.81 -4.71 13.90
N GLU A 189 5.91 -3.68 13.09
CA GLU A 189 6.39 -2.37 13.50
C GLU A 189 5.70 -1.32 12.65
N ASP A 190 5.48 -0.15 13.25
CA ASP A 190 5.00 1.00 12.52
C ASP A 190 6.15 1.58 11.69
N TRP A 191 5.87 1.88 10.43
CA TRP A 191 6.80 2.55 9.53
C TRP A 191 6.04 3.50 8.61
N ARG A 192 6.77 4.49 8.09
CA ARG A 192 6.26 5.46 7.12
C ARG A 192 7.23 5.59 5.94
N ILE A 193 6.73 5.57 4.71
CA ILE A 193 7.50 5.90 3.51
C ILE A 193 7.12 7.31 3.08
N HIS A 194 8.12 8.18 2.97
CA HIS A 194 8.00 9.51 2.36
C HIS A 194 8.42 9.42 0.89
N LEU A 195 7.51 9.76 -0.02
CA LEU A 195 7.76 9.92 -1.45
C LEU A 195 7.74 11.41 -1.79
N VAL A 196 8.87 11.92 -2.27
CA VAL A 196 9.03 13.32 -2.69
C VAL A 196 9.03 13.40 -4.20
N THR A 197 8.34 14.40 -4.74
CA THR A 197 8.29 14.72 -6.18
C THR A 197 8.64 16.20 -6.35
N GLU A 198 9.08 16.61 -7.54
CA GLU A 198 9.45 18.01 -7.80
C GLU A 198 8.27 18.99 -7.60
N VAL A 199 7.06 18.54 -7.93
CA VAL A 199 5.83 19.34 -7.84
C VAL A 199 5.43 19.65 -6.39
N ASN A 200 5.89 18.82 -5.46
CA ASN A 200 5.53 18.90 -4.04
C ASN A 200 6.69 19.46 -3.19
N ASN A 201 7.77 19.94 -3.83
CA ASN A 201 9.00 20.35 -3.18
C ASN A 201 8.97 21.82 -2.76
N ARG A 202 8.35 22.13 -1.63
CA ARG A 202 8.71 23.28 -0.80
C ARG A 202 8.72 22.83 0.66
N GLU A 203 9.91 22.83 1.26
CA GLU A 203 10.16 22.82 2.71
C GLU A 203 10.09 21.49 3.48
N ASP A 204 10.92 20.49 3.12
CA ASP A 204 11.25 19.35 4.01
C ASP A 204 12.75 18.95 3.90
N LEU A 205 13.62 19.90 4.28
CA LEU A 205 14.96 19.64 4.82
C LEU A 205 14.90 19.75 6.35
#